data_AF-A0A074V974-F1
#
_entry.id   AF-A0A074V974-F1
#
_cell.length_a   1.000
_cell.length_b   1.000
_cell.length_c   1.000
_cell.angle_alpha   90.00
_cell.angle_beta   90.00
_cell.angle_gamma   90.00
#
_symmetry.space_group_name_H-M   'P 1'
#
loop_
_entity.id
_entity.type
_entity.pdbx_description
1 polymer ?
#
loop_
_entity_poly.entity_id
_entity_poly.type
_entity_poly.pdbx_seq_one_letter_code
_entity_poly.pdbx_strand_id
1 'polypeptide(L)'
;MFSNFSRHLSSSDCHRFFAITRHLYSEEYKDIYIFEEGHGQDTIEDAGENSTLKDGALTNELIFKGAQKNNIQFYRESNDLIIRAYNSNDSVRLKEFFDTEYYQDYRLIFEDGTISSIDIPKNLPINGTSDNDYIVGSETNDIIYGGAGDDTLSGYEGDDILYGGTGDDDITGDEGNDILIGGSG
;
A
#
# COMPACT_ATOMS: atom_id res chain seq x y z
N MET A 1 -26.83 0.16 -13.30
CA MET A 1 -25.91 1.32 -13.40
C MET A 1 -25.14 1.35 -12.10
N PHE A 2 -23.91 0.85 -12.09
CA PHE A 2 -23.04 0.94 -10.92
C PHE A 2 -22.17 2.18 -11.10
N SER A 3 -22.35 3.17 -10.22
CA SER A 3 -21.52 4.37 -10.17
C SER A 3 -20.30 4.09 -9.31
N ASN A 4 -19.12 4.16 -9.92
CA ASN A 4 -17.84 4.21 -9.21
C ASN A 4 -17.83 5.44 -8.29
N PHE A 5 -17.83 5.22 -6.98
CA PHE A 5 -17.53 6.26 -6.00
C PHE A 5 -16.31 5.80 -5.20
N SER A 6 -15.15 6.38 -5.51
CA SER A 6 -14.06 6.48 -4.55
C SER A 6 -14.59 7.25 -3.33
N ARG A 7 -14.46 6.69 -2.12
CA ARG A 7 -14.87 7.35 -0.88
C ARG A 7 -13.70 7.42 0.10
N HIS A 8 -13.39 8.65 0.50
CA HIS A 8 -12.41 9.00 1.53
C HIS A 8 -12.93 8.63 2.92
N LEU A 9 -12.02 8.10 3.76
CA LEU A 9 -12.26 7.85 5.17
C LEU A 9 -11.24 8.67 5.96
N SER A 10 -11.66 9.85 6.39
CA SER A 10 -11.08 10.40 7.61
C SER A 10 -11.90 9.87 8.79
N SER A 11 -11.30 9.84 9.98
CA SER A 11 -11.93 9.45 11.25
C SER A 11 -13.26 10.19 11.58
N SER A 12 -13.63 11.19 10.78
CA SER A 12 -14.80 12.06 10.96
C SER A 12 -16.06 11.60 10.20
N ASP A 13 -15.95 10.86 9.09
CA ASP A 13 -17.06 10.65 8.15
C ASP A 13 -17.52 9.20 8.07
N CYS A 14 -18.10 8.73 9.18
CA CYS A 14 -18.67 7.40 9.31
C CYS A 14 -20.08 7.33 8.70
N HIS A 15 -20.23 6.75 7.50
CA HIS A 15 -21.45 6.03 7.09
C HIS A 15 -21.11 4.96 6.03
N ARG A 16 -20.85 3.75 6.54
CA ARG A 16 -20.80 2.38 5.93
C ARG A 16 -19.60 1.54 6.35
N PHE A 17 -18.71 2.10 7.18
CA PHE A 17 -17.64 1.38 7.85
C PHE A 17 -18.16 0.85 9.18
N PHE A 18 -17.99 -0.45 9.42
CA PHE A 18 -17.87 -0.93 10.79
C PHE A 18 -16.42 -0.70 11.24
N ALA A 19 -16.05 0.57 11.47
CA ALA A 19 -15.01 0.86 12.44
C ALA A 19 -15.68 0.67 13.81
N ILE A 20 -15.39 -0.44 14.48
CA ILE A 20 -15.79 -0.58 15.89
C ILE A 20 -14.71 0.12 16.71
N THR A 21 -14.78 1.45 16.80
CA THR A 21 -13.94 2.19 17.75
C THR A 21 -14.46 1.88 19.15
N ARG A 22 -13.90 0.88 19.82
CA ARG A 22 -14.25 0.57 21.21
C ARG A 22 -13.52 1.56 22.12
N HIS A 23 -14.09 2.76 22.27
CA HIS A 23 -13.59 3.76 23.21
C HIS A 23 -13.71 3.26 24.67
N LEU A 24 -12.62 2.70 25.19
CA LEU A 24 -12.42 2.47 26.61
C LEU A 24 -11.17 3.25 27.03
N TYR A 25 -11.35 4.54 27.31
CA TYR A 25 -10.49 5.40 28.15
C TYR A 25 -8.98 5.10 28.16
N SER A 26 -8.22 5.56 27.17
CA SER A 26 -6.77 5.89 27.24
C SER A 26 -6.28 6.22 25.82
N GLU A 27 -5.37 7.18 25.64
CA GLU A 27 -4.77 7.57 24.35
C GLU A 27 -3.76 6.52 23.81
N GLU A 28 -4.19 5.27 23.64
CA GLU A 28 -3.42 4.13 23.09
C GLU A 28 -4.41 3.29 22.26
N TYR A 29 -4.53 3.55 20.95
CA TYR A 29 -5.65 3.07 20.15
C TYR A 29 -5.21 2.06 19.10
N LYS A 30 -5.50 0.80 19.40
CA LYS A 30 -5.73 -0.21 18.38
C LYS A 30 -7.08 0.05 17.72
N ASP A 31 -7.08 0.25 16.42
CA ASP A 31 -8.30 0.27 15.60
C ASP A 31 -8.57 -1.08 14.93
N ILE A 32 -9.86 -1.30 14.63
CA ILE A 32 -10.34 -2.50 13.94
C ILE A 32 -11.16 -2.07 12.73
N TYR A 33 -10.66 -2.45 11.57
CA TYR A 33 -11.25 -2.23 10.26
C TYR A 33 -11.81 -3.54 9.73
N ILE A 34 -13.04 -3.54 9.22
CA ILE A 34 -13.68 -4.72 8.64
C ILE A 34 -14.02 -4.44 7.17
N PHE A 35 -13.55 -5.32 6.28
CA PHE A 35 -13.76 -5.27 4.86
C PHE A 35 -14.40 -6.57 4.36
N GLU A 36 -15.49 -6.46 3.60
CA GLU A 36 -16.25 -7.60 3.06
C GLU A 36 -16.32 -7.53 1.52
N GLU A 37 -16.65 -8.65 0.88
CA GLU A 37 -16.85 -8.70 -0.58
C GLU A 37 -17.93 -7.68 -1.04
N GLY A 38 -17.68 -6.97 -2.14
CA GLY A 38 -18.59 -5.97 -2.69
C GLY A 38 -18.50 -4.58 -2.06
N HIS A 39 -17.56 -4.35 -1.15
CA HIS A 39 -17.28 -3.01 -0.61
C HIS A 39 -16.61 -2.08 -1.64
N GLY A 40 -16.04 -2.60 -2.73
CA GLY A 40 -15.36 -1.81 -3.74
C GLY A 40 -13.94 -1.46 -3.31
N GLN A 41 -13.49 -0.25 -3.66
CA GLN A 41 -12.14 0.23 -3.40
C GLN A 41 -12.16 1.27 -2.29
N ASP A 42 -11.77 0.86 -1.10
CA ASP A 42 -11.79 1.69 0.11
C ASP A 42 -10.38 2.17 0.48
N THR A 43 -10.27 3.31 1.16
CA THR A 43 -8.99 3.90 1.59
C THR A 43 -8.99 4.14 3.09
N ILE A 44 -7.97 3.67 3.80
CA ILE A 44 -7.70 3.92 5.21
C ILE A 44 -6.57 4.95 5.31
N GLU A 45 -6.90 6.11 5.90
CA GLU A 45 -5.97 7.17 6.28
C GLU A 45 -5.76 7.11 7.80
N ASP A 46 -5.03 6.08 8.23
CA ASP A 46 -4.70 5.88 9.63
C ASP A 46 -3.24 5.43 9.76
N ALA A 47 -2.55 6.00 10.73
CA ALA A 47 -1.20 5.64 11.05
C ALA A 47 -1.21 4.62 12.19
N GLY A 48 -0.33 3.63 12.11
CA GLY A 48 -0.12 2.73 13.24
C GLY A 48 0.41 3.49 14.46
N GLU A 49 0.42 2.86 15.62
CA GLU A 49 1.18 3.40 16.74
C GLU A 49 2.68 3.22 16.46
N ASN A 50 3.50 4.22 16.78
CA ASN A 50 4.97 4.10 16.78
C ASN A 50 5.40 3.20 17.95
N SER A 51 4.95 1.95 17.93
CA SER A 51 5.30 0.99 18.94
C SER A 51 6.65 0.42 18.56
N THR A 52 7.57 0.44 19.51
CA THR A 52 8.83 -0.33 19.44
C THR A 52 8.59 -1.85 19.34
N LEU A 53 7.32 -2.28 19.33
CA LEU A 53 6.83 -3.65 19.31
C LEU A 53 5.95 -3.85 18.06
N LYS A 54 6.57 -4.02 16.89
CA LYS A 54 5.85 -4.46 15.68
C LYS A 54 5.02 -5.71 16.01
N ASP A 55 3.74 -5.71 15.66
CA ASP A 55 2.77 -6.79 15.97
C ASP A 55 2.39 -6.89 17.47
N GLY A 56 2.49 -5.79 18.21
CA GLY A 56 2.14 -5.68 19.62
C GLY A 56 0.64 -5.69 19.93
N ALA A 57 0.29 -5.37 21.17
CA ALA A 57 -1.11 -5.31 21.63
C ALA A 57 -1.90 -4.16 21.01
N LEU A 58 -1.20 -3.16 20.45
CA LEU A 58 -1.76 -1.92 19.93
C LEU A 58 -1.79 -1.88 18.39
N THR A 59 -1.33 -2.93 17.72
CA THR A 59 -1.36 -3.08 16.26
C THR A 59 -2.79 -3.06 15.73
N ASN A 60 -3.04 -2.21 14.73
CA ASN A 60 -4.33 -2.10 14.05
C ASN A 60 -4.71 -3.42 13.38
N GLU A 61 -6.00 -3.79 13.42
CA GLU A 61 -6.50 -5.01 12.78
C GLU A 61 -7.33 -4.67 11.56
N LEU A 62 -6.91 -5.15 10.39
CA LEU A 62 -7.70 -5.10 9.16
C LEU A 62 -8.23 -6.51 8.85
N ILE A 63 -9.52 -6.69 9.05
CA ILE A 63 -10.23 -7.97 8.91
C ILE A 63 -10.87 -8.05 7.53
N PHE A 64 -10.40 -8.97 6.70
CA PHE A 64 -11.02 -9.34 5.42
C PHE A 64 -11.97 -10.52 5.65
N LYS A 65 -13.22 -10.22 6.00
CA LYS A 65 -14.19 -11.23 6.44
C LYS A 65 -14.63 -12.11 5.27
N GLY A 66 -14.53 -13.42 5.44
CA GLY A 66 -14.82 -14.38 4.36
C GLY A 66 -13.71 -14.51 3.31
N ALA A 67 -12.63 -13.71 3.36
CA ALA A 67 -11.50 -13.86 2.47
C ALA A 67 -10.55 -14.97 2.93
N GLN A 68 -9.82 -15.56 1.97
CA GLN A 68 -8.72 -16.49 2.22
C GLN A 68 -7.40 -15.76 1.96
N LYS A 69 -6.42 -15.93 2.86
CA LYS A 69 -5.10 -15.31 2.78
C LYS A 69 -4.35 -15.66 1.50
N ASN A 70 -4.57 -16.85 0.95
CA ASN A 70 -3.92 -17.27 -0.31
C ASN A 70 -4.50 -16.60 -1.57
N ASN A 71 -5.63 -15.88 -1.47
CA ASN A 71 -6.30 -15.21 -2.58
C ASN A 71 -6.13 -13.70 -2.55
N ILE A 72 -5.27 -13.17 -1.68
CA ILE A 72 -4.96 -11.73 -1.64
C ILE A 72 -3.77 -11.39 -2.50
N GLN A 73 -3.79 -10.16 -3.02
CA GLN A 73 -2.72 -9.59 -3.83
C GLN A 73 -2.32 -8.25 -3.24
N PHE A 74 -1.02 -8.04 -3.09
CA PHE A 74 -0.45 -6.77 -2.66
C PHE A 74 0.07 -6.01 -3.87
N TYR A 75 -0.24 -4.72 -3.91
CA TYR A 75 0.29 -3.77 -4.88
C TYR A 75 0.79 -2.54 -4.12
N ARG A 76 1.80 -1.89 -4.69
CA ARG A 76 2.22 -0.56 -4.28
C ARG A 76 1.81 0.43 -5.36
N GLU A 77 1.20 1.54 -4.96
CA GLU A 77 1.02 2.72 -5.81
C GLU A 77 1.64 3.90 -5.05
N SER A 78 2.73 4.46 -5.57
CA SER A 78 3.52 5.47 -4.86
C SER A 78 3.88 5.00 -3.44
N ASN A 79 3.44 5.71 -2.39
CA ASN A 79 3.68 5.32 -0.99
C ASN A 79 2.53 4.54 -0.34
N ASP A 80 1.51 4.16 -1.10
CA ASP A 80 0.34 3.46 -0.58
C ASP A 80 0.45 1.95 -0.81
N LEU A 81 -0.03 1.16 0.17
CA LEU A 81 -0.23 -0.28 0.00
C LEU A 81 -1.68 -0.55 -0.40
N ILE A 82 -1.87 -1.31 -1.47
CA ILE A 82 -3.18 -1.75 -1.93
C ILE A 82 -3.27 -3.25 -1.73
N ILE A 83 -4.30 -3.67 -1.00
CA ILE A 83 -4.59 -5.07 -0.71
C ILE A 83 -5.87 -5.43 -1.43
N ARG A 84 -5.75 -6.19 -2.53
CA ARG A 84 -6.89 -6.70 -3.30
C ARG A 84 -7.31 -8.07 -2.78
N ALA A 85 -8.62 -8.29 -2.65
CA ALA A 85 -9.19 -9.51 -2.10
C ALA A 85 -10.35 -10.06 -2.96
N TYR A 86 -10.89 -11.21 -2.56
CA TYR A 86 -12.10 -11.82 -3.13
C TYR A 86 -12.03 -12.21 -4.62
N ASN A 87 -10.85 -12.22 -5.23
CA ASN A 87 -10.69 -12.38 -6.69
C ASN A 87 -11.54 -11.37 -7.49
N SER A 88 -11.79 -10.21 -6.91
CA SER A 88 -12.57 -9.12 -7.49
C SER A 88 -11.70 -7.85 -7.56
N ASN A 89 -12.30 -6.73 -7.95
CA ASN A 89 -11.64 -5.42 -7.85
C ASN A 89 -11.79 -4.78 -6.46
N ASP A 90 -12.33 -5.52 -5.49
CA ASP A 90 -12.45 -5.06 -4.11
C ASP A 90 -11.06 -4.95 -3.49
N SER A 91 -10.75 -3.77 -2.95
CA SER A 91 -9.43 -3.52 -2.36
C SER A 91 -9.50 -2.53 -1.21
N VAL A 92 -8.54 -2.66 -0.29
CA VAL A 92 -8.26 -1.65 0.73
C VAL A 92 -6.92 -1.00 0.42
N ARG A 93 -6.90 0.32 0.33
CA ARG A 93 -5.68 1.13 0.25
C ARG A 93 -5.30 1.62 1.64
N LEU A 94 -4.10 1.31 2.10
CA LEU A 94 -3.48 1.91 3.29
C LEU A 94 -2.59 3.07 2.82
N LYS A 95 -2.96 4.29 3.19
CA LYS A 95 -2.20 5.48 2.80
C LYS A 95 -0.85 5.54 3.49
N GLU A 96 0.16 6.00 2.74
CA GLU A 96 1.50 6.31 3.29
C GLU A 96 2.21 5.10 3.93
N PHE A 97 1.73 3.88 3.66
CA PHE A 97 2.27 2.63 4.22
C PHE A 97 3.79 2.49 4.01
N PHE A 98 4.31 2.95 2.88
CA PHE A 98 5.73 2.88 2.54
C PHE A 98 6.53 4.13 2.93
N ASP A 99 5.89 5.14 3.53
CA ASP A 99 6.56 6.40 3.92
C ASP A 99 7.48 6.20 5.13
N THR A 100 6.94 5.72 6.24
CA THR A 100 7.72 5.40 7.45
C THR A 100 7.16 4.17 8.15
N GLU A 101 7.93 3.58 9.08
CA GLU A 101 7.46 2.44 9.87
C GLU A 101 6.20 2.75 10.71
N TYR A 102 5.89 4.05 10.91
CA TYR A 102 4.70 4.51 11.62
C TYR A 102 3.39 4.06 10.94
N TYR A 103 3.34 4.03 9.62
CA TYR A 103 2.13 3.66 8.86
C TYR A 103 2.00 2.16 8.63
N GLN A 104 2.89 1.36 9.22
CA GLN A 104 3.05 -0.05 8.87
C GLN A 104 2.46 -1.02 9.89
N ASP A 105 1.98 -0.53 11.04
CA ASP A 105 1.52 -1.37 12.15
C ASP A 105 0.10 -1.89 11.95
N TYR A 106 -0.05 -2.79 10.98
CA TYR A 106 -1.29 -3.48 10.66
C TYR A 106 -1.12 -5.00 10.74
N ARG A 107 -2.14 -5.65 11.30
CA ARG A 107 -2.35 -7.09 11.25
C ARG A 107 -3.52 -7.38 10.32
N LEU A 108 -3.27 -8.19 9.29
CA LEU A 108 -4.31 -8.57 8.32
C LEU A 108 -4.91 -9.91 8.75
N ILE A 109 -6.23 -9.94 8.96
CA ILE A 109 -6.95 -11.10 9.47
C ILE A 109 -7.86 -11.66 8.38
N PHE A 110 -7.71 -12.96 8.12
CA PHE A 110 -8.46 -13.75 7.14
C PHE A 110 -9.10 -14.97 7.83
N GLU A 111 -9.98 -15.69 7.12
CA GLU A 111 -10.62 -16.91 7.66
C GLU A 111 -9.62 -18.05 7.93
N ASP A 112 -8.56 -18.15 7.13
CA ASP A 112 -7.54 -19.21 7.18
C ASP A 112 -6.25 -18.79 7.90
N GLY A 113 -6.21 -17.58 8.46
CA GLY A 113 -5.12 -17.12 9.31
C GLY A 113 -4.83 -15.63 9.21
N THR A 114 -3.63 -15.28 9.68
CA THR A 114 -3.19 -13.89 9.84
C THR A 114 -1.92 -13.62 9.04
N ILE A 115 -1.75 -12.38 8.57
CA ILE A 115 -0.47 -11.80 8.16
C ILE A 115 -0.12 -10.73 9.20
N SER A 116 1.00 -10.93 9.91
CA SER A 116 1.52 -9.94 10.85
C SER A 116 2.17 -8.78 10.10
N SER A 117 2.31 -7.62 10.75
CA SER A 117 2.85 -6.39 10.13
C SER A 117 4.22 -6.57 9.47
N ILE A 118 5.07 -7.42 10.07
CA ILE A 118 6.40 -7.74 9.55
C ILE A 118 6.38 -8.63 8.30
N ASP A 119 5.30 -9.39 8.10
CA ASP A 119 5.13 -10.29 6.95
C ASP A 119 4.44 -9.61 5.77
N ILE A 120 3.96 -8.37 5.94
CA ILE A 120 3.45 -7.57 4.82
C ILE A 120 4.63 -7.19 3.92
N PRO A 121 4.59 -7.48 2.61
CA PRO A 121 5.70 -7.19 1.71
C PRO A 121 6.08 -5.72 1.71
N LYS A 122 7.37 -5.44 1.93
CA LYS A 122 7.93 -4.07 1.94
C LYS A 122 8.62 -3.70 0.63
N ASN A 123 9.18 -4.68 -0.07
CA ASN A 123 9.79 -4.49 -1.37
C ASN A 123 8.81 -4.92 -2.48
N LEU A 124 7.76 -4.12 -2.68
CA LEU A 124 6.83 -4.27 -3.80
C LEU A 124 7.27 -3.34 -4.93
N PRO A 125 7.22 -3.81 -6.20
CA PRO A 125 7.59 -2.97 -7.32
C PRO A 125 6.62 -1.80 -7.48
N ILE A 126 7.16 -0.63 -7.80
CA ILE A 126 6.40 0.53 -8.23
C ILE A 126 6.22 0.41 -9.73
N ASN A 127 4.97 0.34 -10.18
CA ASN A 127 4.66 0.19 -11.60
C ASN A 127 3.99 1.48 -12.08
N GLY A 128 4.59 2.11 -13.08
CA GLY A 128 3.94 3.08 -13.93
C GLY A 128 2.97 2.40 -14.89
N THR A 129 2.59 3.15 -15.91
CA THR A 129 1.41 2.93 -16.72
C THR A 129 1.80 2.84 -18.20
N SER A 130 0.86 3.19 -19.08
CA SER A 130 1.13 3.36 -20.51
C SER A 130 1.16 4.83 -20.94
N ASP A 131 1.04 5.73 -19.97
CA ASP A 131 1.11 7.18 -20.13
C ASP A 131 2.45 7.67 -19.57
N ASN A 132 2.82 8.91 -19.87
CA ASN A 132 4.04 9.51 -19.32
C ASN A 132 3.94 9.67 -17.80
N ASP A 133 4.76 8.94 -17.06
CA ASP A 133 4.72 8.89 -15.60
C ASP A 133 5.85 9.69 -14.94
N TYR A 134 5.57 10.19 -13.74
CA TYR A 134 6.58 10.75 -12.84
C TYR A 134 6.62 9.89 -11.59
N ILE A 135 7.68 9.10 -11.43
CA ILE A 135 7.82 8.13 -10.35
C ILE A 135 9.08 8.41 -9.56
N VAL A 136 8.91 8.51 -8.24
CA VAL A 136 10.00 8.64 -7.28
C VAL A 136 9.94 7.43 -6.36
N GLY A 137 11.09 6.80 -6.15
CA GLY A 137 11.31 5.75 -5.16
C GLY A 137 11.24 6.29 -3.72
N SER A 138 11.87 5.56 -2.82
CA SER A 138 11.86 5.77 -1.38
C SER A 138 13.28 5.79 -0.84
N GLU A 139 13.43 5.86 0.48
CA GLU A 139 14.74 5.78 1.14
C GLU A 139 15.28 4.33 1.21
N THR A 140 14.71 3.41 0.45
CA THR A 140 15.01 1.98 0.49
C THR A 140 15.10 1.40 -0.91
N ASN A 141 15.83 0.28 -1.04
CA ASN A 141 16.00 -0.41 -2.31
C ASN A 141 14.66 -0.73 -3.01
N ASP A 142 14.43 -0.05 -4.13
CA ASP A 142 13.21 -0.11 -4.90
C ASP A 142 13.40 -0.85 -6.23
N ILE A 143 12.27 -1.35 -6.74
CA ILE A 143 12.16 -1.83 -8.12
C ILE A 143 11.09 -0.98 -8.80
N ILE A 144 11.50 -0.17 -9.76
CA ILE A 144 10.62 0.76 -10.48
C ILE A 144 10.51 0.33 -11.93
N TYR A 145 9.28 0.25 -12.44
CA TYR A 145 8.99 0.07 -13.86
C TYR A 145 8.23 1.29 -14.36
N GLY A 146 8.78 2.07 -15.30
CA GLY A 146 8.10 3.19 -15.94
C GLY A 146 6.93 2.72 -16.80
N GLY A 147 7.21 1.76 -17.69
CA GLY A 147 6.17 1.12 -18.50
C GLY A 147 6.25 1.57 -19.94
N ALA A 148 5.20 2.21 -20.45
CA ALA A 148 5.24 2.83 -21.77
C ALA A 148 4.91 4.32 -21.65
N GLY A 149 5.47 5.14 -22.52
CA GLY A 149 5.39 6.61 -22.41
C GLY A 149 6.78 7.20 -22.24
N ASP A 150 6.89 8.53 -22.27
CA ASP A 150 8.15 9.20 -21.95
C ASP A 150 8.16 9.46 -20.44
N ASP A 151 8.84 8.60 -19.68
CA ASP A 151 8.75 8.59 -18.22
C ASP A 151 9.87 9.40 -17.55
N THR A 152 9.63 9.85 -16.32
CA THR A 152 10.66 10.42 -15.43
C THR A 152 10.72 9.58 -14.15
N LEU A 153 11.84 8.88 -13.95
CA LEU A 153 12.05 7.94 -12.86
C LEU A 153 13.22 8.40 -11.98
N SER A 154 13.03 8.41 -10.66
CA SER A 154 14.05 8.69 -9.64
C SER A 154 14.07 7.56 -8.59
N GLY A 155 15.25 7.02 -8.29
CA GLY A 155 15.45 5.97 -7.28
C GLY A 155 15.39 6.49 -5.84
N TYR A 156 15.89 7.71 -5.64
CA TYR A 156 16.05 8.39 -4.35
C TYR A 156 17.21 7.83 -3.49
N GLU A 157 16.98 7.09 -2.41
CA GLU A 157 18.08 6.48 -1.65
C GLU A 157 17.96 4.95 -1.68
N GLY A 158 19.09 4.24 -1.71
CA GLY A 158 19.12 2.78 -1.69
C GLY A 158 19.78 2.21 -2.94
N ASP A 159 19.99 0.89 -2.96
CA ASP A 159 20.48 0.24 -4.20
C ASP A 159 19.28 -0.18 -5.05
N ASP A 160 18.96 0.58 -6.09
CA ASP A 160 17.69 0.47 -6.83
C ASP A 160 17.82 -0.26 -8.18
N ILE A 161 16.67 -0.71 -8.70
CA ILE A 161 16.54 -1.21 -10.08
C ILE A 161 15.41 -0.46 -10.79
N LEU A 162 15.78 0.39 -11.75
CA LEU A 162 14.86 1.21 -12.52
C LEU A 162 14.80 0.73 -13.97
N TYR A 163 13.60 0.39 -14.44
CA TYR A 163 13.32 0.05 -15.82
C TYR A 163 12.49 1.17 -16.45
N GLY A 164 13.01 1.88 -17.45
CA GLY A 164 12.27 2.90 -18.21
C GLY A 164 11.10 2.26 -18.96
N GLY A 165 11.44 1.44 -19.95
CA GLY A 165 10.45 0.62 -20.65
C GLY A 165 10.41 0.98 -22.12
N THR A 166 9.32 1.57 -22.62
CA THR A 166 9.27 2.07 -24.00
C THR A 166 8.95 3.55 -24.04
N GLY A 167 9.74 4.34 -24.76
CA GLY A 167 9.62 5.80 -24.84
C GLY A 167 10.93 6.49 -24.51
N ASP A 168 10.96 7.82 -24.63
CA ASP A 168 12.15 8.62 -24.33
C ASP A 168 12.20 8.93 -22.82
N ASP A 169 12.74 7.99 -22.03
CA ASP A 169 12.75 8.06 -20.56
C ASP A 169 13.92 8.87 -19.96
N ASP A 170 13.64 9.61 -18.88
CA ASP A 170 14.64 10.23 -18.00
C ASP A 170 14.74 9.42 -16.69
N ILE A 171 15.89 8.78 -16.46
CA ILE A 171 16.09 7.85 -15.34
C ILE A 171 17.29 8.29 -14.51
N THR A 172 17.05 8.57 -13.23
CA THR A 172 18.06 8.93 -12.24
C THR A 172 18.04 7.95 -11.08
N GLY A 173 19.18 7.34 -10.75
CA GLY A 173 19.31 6.42 -9.61
C GLY A 173 19.42 7.14 -8.26
N ASP A 174 19.95 8.37 -8.25
CA ASP A 174 20.27 9.15 -7.05
C ASP A 174 21.31 8.50 -6.12
N GLU A 175 21.03 8.29 -4.83
CA GLU A 175 22.01 7.80 -3.84
C GLU A 175 22.03 6.27 -3.74
N GLY A 176 23.08 5.62 -4.24
CA GLY A 176 23.28 4.19 -4.05
C GLY A 176 24.03 3.52 -5.20
N ASN A 177 23.96 2.19 -5.27
CA ASN A 177 24.47 1.42 -6.40
C ASN A 177 23.33 0.89 -7.26
N ASP A 178 22.93 1.72 -8.22
CA ASP A 178 21.70 1.46 -8.98
C ASP A 178 21.93 0.72 -10.29
N ILE A 179 20.88 0.02 -10.72
CA ILE A 179 20.78 -0.59 -12.04
C ILE A 179 19.71 0.18 -12.82
N LEU A 180 20.15 0.98 -13.79
CA LEU A 180 19.26 1.77 -14.66
C LEU A 180 19.17 1.10 -16.04
N ILE A 181 17.95 0.72 -16.44
CA ILE A 181 17.67 0.02 -17.70
C ILE A 181 16.68 0.88 -18.49
N GLY A 182 17.18 1.65 -19.46
CA GLY A 182 16.34 2.55 -20.27
C GLY A 182 15.24 1.84 -21.06
N GLY A 183 15.52 0.67 -21.61
CA GLY A 183 14.55 -0.02 -22.47
C GLY A 183 14.64 0.44 -23.93
N SER A 184 13.51 0.67 -24.59
CA SER A 184 13.42 1.00 -26.03
C SER A 184 12.86 2.41 -26.27
N GLY A 185 13.70 3.32 -26.71
CA GLY A 185 13.40 4.71 -27.08
C GLY A 185 14.68 5.36 -27.56
#